data_AF-A0A537YIW3-F1
#
_entry.id   AF-A0A537YIW3-F1
#
_cell.length_a   1.000
_cell.length_b   1.000
_cell.length_c   1.000
_cell.angle_alpha   90.00
_cell.angle_beta   90.00
_cell.angle_gamma   90.00
#
_symmetry.space_group_name_H-M   'P 1'
#
loop_
_entity.id
_entity.type
_entity.pdbx_description
1 polymer ?
#
loop_
_entity_poly.entity_id
_entity_poly.type
_entity_poly.pdbx_seq_one_letter_code
_entity_poly.pdbx_strand_id
1 'polypeptide(L)'
;MQVAAVLFPGVTALDIVGPYEVLQRLPDTAVVFVGHEVGSVRTDNGYLGLNVDHTFNEITQPDIVIVPGGPGTDALLEDRRILDWLREVHATTRFTTSVCTGA
;
A
#
# COMPACT_ATOMS: atom_id res chain seq x y z
N MET A 1 10.81 11.64 -4.97
CA MET A 1 10.66 10.20 -4.73
C MET A 1 9.21 9.93 -4.35
N GLN A 2 8.52 9.05 -5.06
CA GLN A 2 7.15 8.65 -4.74
C GLN A 2 7.14 7.29 -4.01
N VAL A 3 6.47 7.24 -2.86
CA VAL A 3 6.25 6.02 -2.06
C VAL A 3 4.78 5.63 -2.18
N ALA A 4 4.50 4.49 -2.78
CA ALA A 4 3.17 3.91 -2.86
C ALA A 4 2.92 3.01 -1.64
N ALA A 5 2.01 3.44 -0.77
CA ALA A 5 1.57 2.74 0.44
C ALA A 5 0.25 2.02 0.14
N VAL A 6 0.28 0.69 0.03
CA VAL A 6 -0.91 -0.10 -0.32
C VAL A 6 -1.91 -0.10 0.84
N LEU A 7 -3.18 0.11 0.54
CA LEU A 7 -4.30 0.01 1.48
C LEU A 7 -5.37 -0.94 0.94
N PHE A 8 -5.95 -1.72 1.85
CA PHE A 8 -7.04 -2.65 1.58
C PHE A 8 -7.89 -2.86 2.84
N PRO A 9 -9.15 -3.33 2.70
CA PRO A 9 -9.98 -3.68 3.85
C PRO A 9 -9.33 -4.74 4.73
N GLY A 10 -9.28 -4.52 6.04
CA GLY A 10 -8.65 -5.46 6.98
C GLY A 10 -7.13 -5.35 7.05
N VAL A 11 -6.55 -4.23 6.58
CA VAL A 11 -5.13 -3.91 6.77
C VAL A 11 -4.81 -3.68 8.25
N THR A 12 -3.65 -4.17 8.71
CA THR A 12 -3.10 -3.81 10.03
C THR A 12 -2.60 -2.38 9.98
N ALA A 13 -3.22 -1.48 10.76
CA ALA A 13 -2.90 -0.05 10.71
C ALA A 13 -1.42 0.26 10.93
N LEU A 14 -0.76 -0.43 11.87
CA LEU A 14 0.63 -0.15 12.23
C LEU A 14 1.60 -0.51 11.10
N ASP A 15 1.28 -1.53 10.30
CA ASP A 15 2.13 -2.00 9.20
C ASP A 15 2.25 -0.95 8.09
N ILE A 16 1.24 -0.07 7.96
CA ILE A 16 1.32 1.07 7.05
C ILE A 16 1.76 2.35 7.76
N VAL A 17 1.21 2.63 8.95
CA VAL A 17 1.48 3.86 9.71
C VAL A 17 2.94 3.97 10.11
N GLY A 18 3.56 2.88 10.58
CA GLY A 18 4.96 2.90 10.99
C GLY A 18 5.90 3.32 9.85
N PRO A 19 5.95 2.58 8.73
CA PRO A 19 6.84 2.91 7.62
C PRO A 19 6.56 4.25 6.95
N TYR A 20 5.28 4.58 6.66
CA TYR A 20 4.98 5.83 5.96
C TYR A 20 5.39 7.04 6.80
N GLU A 21 5.15 6.99 8.11
CA GLU A 21 5.41 8.11 9.02
C GLU A 21 6.90 8.46 9.07
N VAL A 22 7.77 7.45 8.95
CA VAL A 22 9.22 7.68 8.82
C VAL A 22 9.58 8.21 7.44
N LEU A 23 9.07 7.58 6.37
CA LEU A 23 9.46 7.90 4.99
C LEU A 23 8.97 9.28 4.53
N GLN A 24 7.80 9.73 4.98
CA GLN A 24 7.28 11.06 4.63
C GLN A 24 8.16 12.22 5.09
N ARG A 25 9.09 11.98 6.03
CA ARG A 25 10.03 13.00 6.54
C ARG A 25 11.30 13.14 5.70
N LEU A 26 11.49 12.29 4.70
CA LEU A 26 12.65 12.38 3.82
C LEU A 26 12.50 13.57 2.85
N PRO A 27 13.61 14.24 2.48
CA PRO A 27 13.58 15.29 1.46
C PRO A 27 12.99 14.79 0.14
N ASP A 28 12.27 15.67 -0.55
CA ASP A 28 11.69 15.43 -1.89
C ASP A 28 10.86 14.13 -1.97
N THR A 29 10.21 13.73 -0.88
CA THR A 29 9.43 12.48 -0.80
C THR A 29 7.94 12.77 -0.70
N ALA A 30 7.16 12.07 -1.52
CA ALA A 30 5.70 12.09 -1.47
C ALA A 30 5.19 10.67 -1.21
N VAL A 31 4.36 10.50 -0.18
CA VAL A 31 3.65 9.25 0.09
C VAL A 31 2.26 9.36 -0.52
N VAL A 32 1.84 8.31 -1.25
CA VAL A 32 0.48 8.17 -1.77
C VAL A 32 -0.13 6.87 -1.25
N PHE A 33 -1.37 6.93 -0.77
CA PHE A 33 -2.11 5.74 -0.38
C PHE A 33 -2.88 5.19 -1.58
N VAL A 34 -2.57 3.94 -1.95
CA VAL A 34 -3.06 3.30 -3.17
C VAL A 34 -3.88 2.05 -2.87
N GLY A 35 -4.98 1.84 -3.59
CA GLY A 35 -5.85 0.68 -3.42
C GLY A 35 -6.72 0.40 -4.64
N HIS A 36 -7.77 -0.40 -4.46
CA HIS A 36 -8.72 -0.71 -5.55
C HIS A 36 -9.57 0.48 -5.96
N GLU A 37 -10.06 1.24 -4.99
CA GLU A 37 -11.02 2.32 -5.19
C GLU A 37 -10.69 3.47 -4.23
N VAL A 38 -10.86 4.70 -4.69
CA VAL A 38 -10.74 5.90 -3.84
C VAL A 38 -11.84 5.86 -2.80
N GLY A 39 -11.48 6.09 -1.54
CA GLY A 39 -12.42 6.02 -0.42
C GLY A 39 -11.80 5.44 0.84
N SER A 40 -12.62 5.20 1.86
CA SER A 40 -12.14 4.72 3.15
C SER A 40 -12.15 3.19 3.23
N VAL A 41 -11.06 2.63 3.73
CA VAL A 41 -10.96 1.22 4.15
C VAL A 41 -10.90 1.14 5.68
N ARG A 42 -11.53 0.11 6.26
CA ARG A 42 -11.44 -0.16 7.70
C ARG A 42 -10.25 -1.06 7.99
N THR A 43 -9.56 -0.77 9.08
CA THR A 43 -8.46 -1.60 9.59
C THR A 43 -8.98 -2.91 10.16
N ASP A 44 -8.09 -3.87 10.35
CA ASP A 44 -8.35 -5.21 10.91
C ASP A 44 -9.25 -5.24 12.16
N ASN A 45 -9.08 -4.28 13.08
CA ASN A 45 -9.87 -4.16 14.30
C ASN A 45 -11.19 -3.36 14.15
N GLY A 46 -11.43 -2.81 12.96
CA GLY A 46 -12.65 -2.08 12.63
C GLY A 46 -12.81 -0.71 13.29
N TYR A 47 -11.82 -0.17 14.03
CA TYR A 47 -11.93 1.14 14.69
C TYR A 47 -11.46 2.29 13.78
N LEU A 48 -10.28 2.15 13.18
CA LEU A 48 -9.67 3.18 12.34
C LEU A 48 -10.13 3.06 10.88
N GLY A 49 -10.38 4.20 10.25
CA GLY A 49 -10.55 4.32 8.81
C GLY A 49 -9.31 4.98 8.21
N LEU A 50 -8.78 4.40 7.14
CA LEU A 50 -7.71 4.98 6.32
C LEU A 50 -8.27 5.28 4.94
N ASN A 51 -7.77 6.31 4.27
CA ASN A 51 -8.28 6.70 2.96
C ASN A 51 -7.30 6.29 1.87
N VAL A 52 -7.83 5.62 0.85
CA VAL A 52 -7.19 5.41 -0.44
C VAL A 52 -7.36 6.71 -1.23
N ASP A 53 -6.25 7.34 -1.58
CA ASP A 53 -6.23 8.58 -2.36
C ASP A 53 -6.15 8.32 -3.87
N HIS A 54 -5.55 7.18 -4.25
CA HIS A 54 -5.34 6.77 -5.63
C HIS A 54 -5.65 5.30 -5.85
N THR A 55 -6.07 4.96 -7.06
CA THR A 55 -6.22 3.57 -7.48
C THR A 55 -4.91 3.01 -8.03
N PHE A 56 -4.77 1.68 -8.05
CA PHE A 56 -3.62 1.01 -8.68
C PHE A 56 -3.33 1.48 -10.12
N ASN A 57 -4.36 1.80 -10.90
CA ASN A 57 -4.19 2.24 -12.30
C ASN A 57 -3.65 3.67 -12.42
N GLU A 58 -3.75 4.49 -11.37
CA GLU A 58 -3.26 5.88 -11.36
C GLU A 58 -1.79 5.97 -10.93
N ILE A 59 -1.28 4.97 -10.21
CA ILE A 59 0.11 4.93 -9.72
C ILE A 59 0.89 3.84 -10.46
N THR A 60 1.58 4.21 -11.54
CA THR A 60 2.21 3.23 -12.45
C THR A 60 3.73 3.12 -12.33
N GLN A 61 4.41 4.11 -11.73
CA GLN A 61 5.88 4.13 -11.60
C GLN A 61 6.35 4.71 -10.25
N PRO A 62 5.95 4.15 -9.10
CA PRO A 62 6.48 4.57 -7.81
C PRO A 62 7.95 4.17 -7.66
N ASP A 63 8.71 4.95 -6.88
CA ASP A 63 10.10 4.60 -6.53
C ASP A 63 10.15 3.51 -5.45
N ILE A 64 9.19 3.52 -4.52
CA ILE A 64 9.07 2.56 -3.41
C ILE A 64 7.63 2.07 -3.32
N VAL A 65 7.44 0.77 -3.12
CA VAL A 65 6.15 0.17 -2.75
C VAL A 65 6.25 -0.42 -1.35
N ILE A 66 5.22 -0.21 -0.53
CA ILE A 66 5.06 -0.81 0.79
C ILE A 66 3.76 -1.62 0.79
N VAL A 67 3.89 -2.94 0.94
CA VAL A 67 2.75 -3.85 1.11
C VAL A 67 2.59 -4.20 2.60
N PRO A 68 1.60 -3.64 3.30
CA PRO A 68 1.36 -3.99 4.70
C PRO A 68 0.70 -5.36 4.82
N GLY A 69 0.72 -5.93 6.03
CA GLY A 69 -0.01 -7.15 6.35
C GLY A 69 -1.40 -6.88 6.93
N GLY A 70 -1.96 -7.94 7.51
CA GLY A 70 -3.28 -7.97 8.12
C GLY A 70 -4.13 -9.12 7.59
N PRO A 71 -5.26 -9.44 8.26
CA PRO A 71 -6.18 -10.50 7.82
C PRO A 71 -6.75 -10.25 6.42
N GLY A 72 -6.79 -8.99 5.96
CA GLY A 72 -7.20 -8.65 4.59
C GLY A 72 -6.29 -9.20 3.50
N THR A 73 -5.05 -9.60 3.82
CA THR A 73 -4.10 -10.15 2.85
C THR A 73 -4.64 -11.42 2.17
N ASP A 74 -5.40 -12.26 2.86
CA ASP A 74 -5.91 -13.53 2.31
C ASP A 74 -6.73 -13.31 1.04
N ALA A 75 -7.54 -12.24 1.00
CA ALA A 75 -8.32 -11.88 -0.19
C ALA A 75 -7.44 -11.39 -1.35
N LEU A 76 -6.26 -10.83 -1.06
CA LEU A 76 -5.35 -10.29 -2.06
C LEU A 76 -4.53 -11.36 -2.78
N LEU A 77 -4.37 -12.55 -2.18
CA LEU A 77 -3.58 -13.65 -2.76
C LEU A 77 -4.14 -14.18 -4.08
N GLU A 78 -5.45 -14.01 -4.32
CA GLU A 78 -6.13 -14.40 -5.56
C GLU A 78 -6.52 -13.19 -6.42
N ASP A 79 -6.23 -11.98 -5.95
CA ASP A 79 -6.64 -10.74 -6.61
C ASP A 79 -5.66 -10.35 -7.71
N ARG A 80 -6.04 -10.64 -8.95
CA ARG A 80 -5.20 -10.32 -10.11
C ARG A 80 -4.89 -8.83 -10.25
N ARG A 81 -5.77 -7.93 -9.82
CA ARG A 81 -5.58 -6.49 -10.06
C ARG A 81 -4.38 -5.97 -9.26
N ILE A 82 -4.29 -6.32 -7.98
CA ILE A 82 -3.12 -5.94 -7.18
C ILE A 82 -1.89 -6.76 -7.57
N LEU A 83 -2.03 -8.05 -7.85
CA LEU A 83 -0.88 -8.90 -8.20
C LEU A 83 -0.23 -8.48 -9.51
N ASP A 84 -1.02 -8.14 -10.52
CA ASP A 84 -0.51 -7.64 -11.80
C ASP A 84 0.08 -6.23 -11.64
N TRP A 85 -0.58 -5.34 -10.90
CA TRP A 85 -0.03 -4.03 -10.56
C TRP A 85 1.33 -4.13 -9.85
N LEU A 86 1.46 -5.01 -8.84
CA LEU A 86 2.72 -5.23 -8.12
C LEU A 86 3.82 -5.72 -9.05
N ARG A 87 3.52 -6.64 -9.99
CA ARG A 87 4.49 -7.10 -10.99
C ARG A 87 4.92 -5.97 -11.93
N GLU A 88 3.98 -5.13 -12.35
CA GLU A 88 4.25 -4.01 -13.25
C GLU A 88 5.13 -2.96 -12.58
N VAL A 89 4.76 -2.48 -11.39
CA VAL A 89 5.53 -1.44 -10.69
C VAL A 89 6.87 -1.97 -10.19
N HIS A 90 6.96 -3.25 -9.79
CA HIS A 90 8.22 -3.86 -9.34
C HIS A 90 9.33 -3.73 -10.37
N ALA A 91 8.99 -3.81 -11.68
CA ALA A 91 9.95 -3.68 -12.76
C ALA A 91 10.68 -2.33 -12.77
N THR A 92 10.11 -1.29 -12.16
CA THR A 92 10.69 0.07 -12.12
C THR A 92 10.98 0.59 -10.71
N THR A 93 10.39 0.00 -9.67
CA THR A 93 10.66 0.44 -8.29
C THR A 93 12.13 0.23 -7.93
N ARG A 94 12.67 1.15 -7.14
CA ARG A 94 13.95 0.96 -6.46
C ARG A 94 13.84 -0.04 -5.32
N PHE A 95 12.72 -0.02 -4.61
CA PHE A 95 12.42 -0.96 -3.52
C PHE A 95 10.95 -1.40 -3.58
N THR A 96 10.73 -2.70 -3.69
CA THR A 96 9.43 -3.33 -3.37
C THR A 96 9.58 -3.98 -2.00
N THR A 97 8.81 -3.52 -1.02
CA THR A 97 8.95 -3.96 0.36
C THR A 97 7.60 -4.39 0.93
N SER A 98 7.66 -5.16 2.02
CA SER A 98 6.50 -5.60 2.75
C SER A 98 6.70 -5.50 4.26
N VAL A 99 5.58 -5.57 4.99
CA VAL A 99 5.55 -5.69 6.45
C VAL A 99 4.61 -6.84 6.80
N CYS A 100 5.02 -7.67 7.78
CA CYS A 100 4.23 -8.79 8.28
C CYS A 100 3.79 -9.77 7.16
N THR A 101 2.49 -10.02 7.05
CA THR A 101 1.89 -10.93 6.04
C THR A 101 1.85 -10.34 4.63
N GLY A 102 2.26 -9.08 4.43
CA GLY A 102 2.34 -8.51 3.09
C GLY A 102 3.45 -9.09 2.18
N ALA A 103 4.26 -10.03 2.69
CA ALA A 103 5.40 -10.66 2.00
C ALA A 103 5.01 -11.82 1.08
#